data_AF-A0A9Q9B4U5-F1
#
_entry.id   AF-A0A9Q9B4U5-F1
#
_cell.length_a   1.000
_cell.length_b   1.000
_cell.length_c   1.000
_cell.angle_alpha   90.00
_cell.angle_beta   90.00
_cell.angle_gamma   90.00
#
_symmetry.space_group_name_H-M   'P 1'
#
loop_
_entity.id
_entity.type
_entity.pdbx_description
1 polymer ?
#
loop_
_entity_poly.entity_id
_entity_poly.type
_entity_poly.pdbx_seq_one_letter_code
_entity_poly.pdbx_strand_id
1 'polypeptide(L)'
;MIKYSKEALDEALLQAQSNDISMRTKGIRFLRQASCLEVGTKNTYPIRDWFSEAANYTKLFEVIQSEKDPKLLWEYLFLIKMYCERYIDSAHLVKNSETFIQKKENMEFKIKACKLGELFLVHQDASVRQAAASLLWYLKKTSEVWPIIIELMQKKHDYITLSHIGIMICNCFSLLNDDRTITDYLENTAAKESLISLKDAAALKDASALALEKAPAAAKKAGFNSVSETLDNIITELTKINKK
;
A
#
# COMPACT_ATOMS: atom_id res chain seq x y z
N MET A 1 0.34 19.47 -24.61
CA MET A 1 0.00 18.03 -24.67
C MET A 1 -0.09 17.51 -23.24
N ILE A 2 -1.17 16.80 -22.89
CA ILE A 2 -1.32 16.14 -21.58
C ILE A 2 -0.51 14.85 -21.64
N LYS A 3 0.46 14.66 -20.74
CA LYS A 3 1.37 13.50 -20.79
C LYS A 3 0.63 12.18 -20.57
N TYR A 4 -0.37 12.20 -19.71
CA TYR A 4 -1.16 11.02 -19.33
C TYR A 4 -2.58 11.15 -19.90
N SER A 5 -2.68 11.29 -21.22
CA SER A 5 -3.99 11.22 -21.88
C SER A 5 -4.57 9.80 -21.76
N LYS A 6 -5.87 9.65 -22.04
CA LYS A 6 -6.54 8.34 -22.04
C LYS A 6 -5.84 7.36 -22.98
N GLU A 7 -5.49 7.82 -24.18
CA GLU A 7 -4.82 7.03 -25.21
C GLU A 7 -3.44 6.55 -24.74
N ALA A 8 -2.69 7.39 -24.02
CA ALA A 8 -1.39 7.02 -23.49
C ALA A 8 -1.49 5.99 -22.34
N LEU A 9 -2.54 6.08 -21.52
CA LEU A 9 -2.82 5.09 -20.47
C LEU A 9 -3.30 3.76 -21.06
N ASP A 10 -4.14 3.80 -22.10
CA ASP A 10 -4.58 2.63 -22.87
C ASP A 10 -3.38 1.94 -23.53
N GLU A 11 -2.48 2.70 -24.17
CA GLU A 11 -1.26 2.15 -24.76
C GLU A 11 -0.37 1.50 -23.69
N ALA A 12 -0.21 2.13 -22.53
CA ALA A 12 0.58 1.55 -21.44
C ALA A 12 -0.03 0.25 -20.89
N LEU A 13 -1.36 0.15 -20.82
CA LEU A 13 -2.06 -1.09 -20.45
C LEU A 13 -1.88 -2.19 -21.51
N LEU A 14 -1.92 -1.84 -22.81
CA LEU A 14 -1.63 -2.79 -23.88
C LEU A 14 -0.18 -3.29 -23.83
N GLN A 15 0.78 -2.40 -23.53
CA GLN A 15 2.18 -2.77 -23.32
C GLN A 15 2.33 -3.74 -22.13
N ALA A 16 1.58 -3.51 -21.05
CA ALA A 16 1.52 -4.37 -19.86
C ALA A 16 0.97 -5.78 -20.14
N GLN A 17 0.19 -5.96 -21.21
CA GLN A 17 -0.34 -7.25 -21.67
C GLN A 17 0.61 -8.02 -22.60
N SER A 18 1.75 -7.43 -22.96
CA SER A 18 2.67 -8.04 -23.93
C SER A 18 3.34 -9.31 -23.39
N ASN A 19 3.62 -10.26 -24.28
CA ASN A 19 4.47 -11.41 -23.95
C ASN A 19 5.94 -11.01 -23.70
N ASP A 20 6.37 -9.84 -24.19
CA ASP A 20 7.72 -9.30 -23.98
C ASP A 20 7.84 -8.58 -22.63
N ILE A 21 8.75 -9.05 -21.78
CA ILE A 21 9.06 -8.47 -20.46
C ILE A 21 9.48 -7.00 -20.54
N SER A 22 10.20 -6.59 -21.59
CA SER A 22 10.64 -5.22 -21.81
C SER A 22 9.44 -4.29 -22.03
N MET A 23 8.48 -4.77 -22.84
CA MET A 23 7.24 -4.05 -23.11
C MET A 23 6.37 -3.97 -21.85
N ARG A 24 6.22 -5.07 -21.11
CA ARG A 24 5.49 -5.04 -19.84
C ARG A 24 6.11 -4.06 -18.84
N THR A 25 7.44 -4.09 -18.70
CA THR A 25 8.21 -3.17 -17.85
C THR A 25 7.95 -1.71 -18.23
N LYS A 26 7.94 -1.40 -19.53
CA LYS A 26 7.64 -0.05 -20.04
C LYS A 26 6.22 0.38 -19.67
N GLY A 27 5.23 -0.50 -19.88
CA GLY A 27 3.83 -0.27 -19.55
C GLY A 27 3.61 0.02 -18.07
N ILE A 28 4.05 -0.89 -17.18
CA ILE A 28 3.89 -0.70 -15.73
C ILE A 28 4.65 0.54 -15.24
N ARG A 29 5.85 0.80 -15.74
CA ARG A 29 6.60 2.01 -15.33
C ARG A 29 5.80 3.28 -15.64
N PHE A 30 5.15 3.35 -16.79
CA PHE A 30 4.32 4.49 -17.16
C PHE A 30 3.09 4.63 -16.24
N LEU A 31 2.35 3.53 -16.03
CA LEU A 31 1.16 3.53 -15.17
C LEU A 31 1.50 3.82 -13.70
N ARG A 32 2.62 3.29 -13.19
CA ARG A 32 3.11 3.55 -11.84
C ARG A 32 3.46 5.01 -11.66
N GLN A 33 4.19 5.59 -12.61
CA GLN A 33 4.49 7.03 -12.60
C GLN A 33 3.22 7.88 -12.62
N ALA A 34 2.19 7.46 -13.36
CA ALA A 34 0.89 8.12 -13.34
C ALA A 34 0.26 8.07 -11.94
N SER A 35 0.20 6.89 -11.30
CA SER A 35 -0.39 6.72 -9.95
C SER A 35 0.34 7.47 -8.83
N CYS A 36 1.59 7.88 -9.04
CA CYS A 36 2.39 8.59 -8.05
C CYS A 36 2.36 10.12 -8.21
N LEU A 37 1.67 10.66 -9.22
CA LEU A 37 1.62 12.10 -9.41
C LEU A 37 0.88 12.78 -8.25
N GLU A 38 1.30 14.02 -7.98
CA GLU A 38 0.61 14.90 -7.06
C GLU A 38 -0.81 15.18 -7.57
N VAL A 39 -1.76 15.25 -6.63
CA VAL A 39 -3.16 15.54 -6.94
C VAL A 39 -3.35 17.03 -7.27
N GLY A 40 -4.44 17.37 -7.96
CA GLY A 40 -4.75 18.77 -8.31
C GLY A 40 -3.94 19.36 -9.47
N THR A 41 -3.12 18.56 -10.16
CA THR A 41 -2.43 18.99 -11.38
C THR A 41 -3.30 18.78 -12.62
N LYS A 42 -3.00 19.47 -13.73
CA LYS A 42 -3.69 19.27 -15.02
C LYS A 42 -3.64 17.83 -15.55
N ASN A 43 -2.66 17.04 -15.11
CA ASN A 43 -2.51 15.63 -15.50
C ASN A 43 -3.32 14.70 -14.59
N THR A 44 -3.78 15.16 -13.43
CA THR A 44 -4.41 14.30 -12.41
C THR A 44 -5.81 13.86 -12.84
N TYR A 45 -6.60 14.71 -13.51
CA TYR A 45 -7.98 14.37 -13.90
C TYR A 45 -8.06 13.18 -14.87
N PRO A 46 -7.30 13.14 -15.98
CA PRO A 46 -7.34 11.98 -16.89
C PRO A 46 -6.91 10.68 -16.23
N ILE A 47 -5.90 10.72 -15.35
CA ILE A 47 -5.42 9.55 -14.61
C ILE A 47 -6.52 9.04 -13.67
N ARG A 48 -7.08 9.94 -12.87
CA ARG A 48 -8.19 9.67 -11.94
C ARG A 48 -9.35 9.00 -12.66
N ASP A 49 -9.79 9.61 -13.75
CA ASP A 49 -10.98 9.15 -14.45
C ASP A 49 -10.71 7.81 -15.13
N TRP A 50 -9.54 7.63 -15.75
CA TRP A 50 -9.17 6.39 -16.43
C TRP A 50 -9.15 5.16 -15.50
N PHE A 51 -8.52 5.27 -14.33
CA PHE A 51 -8.49 4.16 -13.36
C PHE A 51 -9.86 3.88 -12.72
N SER A 52 -10.77 4.87 -12.71
CA SER A 52 -12.15 4.68 -12.24
C SER A 52 -13.08 4.03 -13.27
N GLU A 53 -12.65 3.86 -14.51
CA GLU A 53 -13.44 3.14 -15.52
C GLU A 53 -13.34 1.63 -15.30
N ALA A 54 -14.49 0.98 -15.09
CA ALA A 54 -14.57 -0.46 -14.82
C ALA A 54 -13.90 -1.35 -15.87
N ALA A 55 -13.99 -0.96 -17.14
CA ALA A 55 -13.32 -1.66 -18.24
C ALA A 55 -11.79 -1.62 -18.10
N ASN A 56 -11.23 -0.51 -17.61
CA ASN A 56 -9.79 -0.32 -17.52
C ASN A 56 -9.22 -1.02 -16.28
N TYR A 57 -9.82 -0.79 -15.10
CA TYR A 57 -9.32 -1.46 -13.91
C TYR A 57 -9.51 -2.97 -14.01
N THR A 58 -10.60 -3.48 -14.61
CA THR A 58 -10.81 -4.94 -14.72
C THR A 58 -9.71 -5.60 -15.53
N LYS A 59 -9.36 -5.03 -16.70
CA LYS A 59 -8.23 -5.49 -17.51
C LYS A 59 -6.90 -5.38 -16.77
N LEU A 60 -6.67 -4.30 -16.02
CA LEU A 60 -5.47 -4.13 -15.21
C LEU A 60 -5.35 -5.24 -14.16
N PHE A 61 -6.41 -5.52 -13.39
CA PHE A 61 -6.38 -6.57 -12.39
C PHE A 61 -6.13 -7.96 -13.00
N GLU A 62 -6.66 -8.26 -14.19
CA GLU A 62 -6.37 -9.50 -14.94
C GLU A 62 -4.88 -9.61 -15.33
N VAL A 63 -4.27 -8.50 -15.77
CA VAL A 63 -2.83 -8.45 -16.05
C VAL A 63 -2.03 -8.77 -14.79
N ILE A 64 -2.39 -8.15 -13.65
CA ILE A 64 -1.64 -8.36 -12.40
C ILE A 64 -1.76 -9.81 -11.92
N GLN A 65 -2.95 -10.41 -12.01
CA GLN A 65 -3.17 -11.80 -11.61
C GLN A 65 -2.41 -12.82 -12.49
N SER A 66 -2.17 -12.48 -13.76
CA SER A 66 -1.45 -13.34 -14.70
C SER A 66 0.07 -13.15 -14.66
N GLU A 67 0.56 -12.00 -14.16
CA GLU A 67 2.00 -11.72 -14.05
C GLU A 67 2.72 -12.71 -13.13
N LYS A 68 3.95 -13.08 -13.53
CA LYS A 68 4.81 -14.04 -12.83
C LYS A 68 6.14 -13.42 -12.39
N ASP A 69 6.56 -12.31 -12.99
CA ASP A 69 7.77 -11.62 -12.60
C ASP A 69 7.58 -10.91 -11.24
N PRO A 70 8.36 -11.26 -10.20
CA PRO A 70 8.19 -10.67 -8.88
C PRO A 70 8.44 -9.15 -8.81
N LYS A 71 9.33 -8.62 -9.67
CA LYS A 71 9.62 -7.18 -9.70
C LYS A 71 8.43 -6.43 -10.28
N LEU A 72 7.84 -6.94 -11.36
CA LEU A 72 6.64 -6.34 -11.95
C LEU A 72 5.45 -6.44 -10.99
N LEU A 73 5.23 -7.59 -10.33
CA LEU A 73 4.20 -7.74 -9.31
C LEU A 73 4.35 -6.72 -8.18
N TRP A 74 5.57 -6.48 -7.70
CA TRP A 74 5.84 -5.44 -6.71
C TRP A 74 5.42 -4.05 -7.22
N GLU A 75 5.78 -3.70 -8.46
CA GLU A 75 5.40 -2.41 -9.04
C GLU A 75 3.88 -2.26 -9.23
N TYR A 76 3.19 -3.33 -9.61
CA TYR A 76 1.73 -3.34 -9.74
C TYR A 76 1.04 -3.16 -8.39
N LEU A 77 1.41 -3.92 -7.36
CA LEU A 77 0.83 -3.80 -6.02
C LEU A 77 1.06 -2.39 -5.44
N PHE A 78 2.26 -1.84 -5.66
CA PHE A 78 2.57 -0.47 -5.28
C PHE A 78 1.70 0.54 -6.03
N LEU A 79 1.54 0.41 -7.36
CA LEU A 79 0.65 1.25 -8.16
C LEU A 79 -0.79 1.23 -7.62
N ILE A 80 -1.34 0.06 -7.33
CA ILE A 80 -2.71 -0.09 -6.83
C ILE A 80 -2.87 0.65 -5.50
N LYS A 81 -1.92 0.47 -4.57
CA LYS A 81 -1.90 1.20 -3.29
C LYS A 81 -1.87 2.71 -3.52
N MET A 82 -0.96 3.19 -4.37
CA MET A 82 -0.78 4.63 -4.62
C MET A 82 -2.01 5.26 -5.28
N TYR A 83 -2.68 4.54 -6.18
CA TYR A 83 -3.93 5.01 -6.77
C TYR A 83 -5.03 5.17 -5.71
N CYS A 84 -5.25 4.15 -4.87
CA CYS A 84 -6.25 4.25 -3.79
C CYS A 84 -5.94 5.43 -2.86
N GLU A 85 -4.70 5.52 -2.37
CA GLU A 85 -4.29 6.53 -1.38
C GLU A 85 -4.38 7.97 -1.92
N ARG A 86 -3.89 8.18 -3.14
CA ARG A 86 -3.80 9.52 -3.73
C ARG A 86 -5.08 9.92 -4.44
N TYR A 87 -5.65 9.04 -5.26
CA TYR A 87 -6.72 9.43 -6.17
C TYR A 87 -8.10 9.15 -5.61
N ILE A 88 -8.26 8.16 -4.73
CA ILE A 88 -9.55 7.87 -4.09
C ILE A 88 -9.65 8.60 -2.75
N ASP A 89 -8.77 8.29 -1.79
CA ASP A 89 -8.89 8.82 -0.43
C ASP A 89 -8.59 10.31 -0.33
N SER A 90 -7.57 10.76 -1.07
CA SER A 90 -7.21 12.18 -1.14
C SER A 90 -7.99 12.96 -2.21
N ALA A 91 -9.02 12.36 -2.82
CA ALA A 91 -9.83 13.02 -3.86
C ALA A 91 -10.44 14.34 -3.37
N HIS A 92 -10.81 14.41 -2.10
CA HIS A 92 -11.39 15.60 -1.45
C HIS A 92 -10.47 16.84 -1.50
N LEU A 93 -9.16 16.65 -1.74
CA LEU A 93 -8.21 17.74 -1.92
C LEU A 93 -8.23 18.35 -3.34
N VAL A 94 -8.98 17.74 -4.27
CA VAL A 94 -9.06 18.15 -5.68
C VAL A 94 -10.38 18.83 -5.96
N LYS A 95 -10.35 19.97 -6.66
CA LYS A 95 -11.55 20.68 -7.11
C LYS A 95 -12.42 19.80 -8.01
N ASN A 96 -13.74 19.90 -7.86
CA ASN A 96 -14.75 19.18 -8.65
C ASN A 96 -14.56 17.66 -8.56
N SER A 97 -14.37 17.16 -7.34
CA SER A 97 -14.18 15.73 -7.04
C SER A 97 -15.42 15.08 -6.43
N GLU A 98 -16.48 15.84 -6.16
CA GLU A 98 -17.68 15.38 -5.44
C GLU A 98 -18.35 14.20 -6.17
N THR A 99 -18.54 14.35 -7.49
CA THR A 99 -19.11 13.30 -8.34
C THR A 99 -18.18 12.10 -8.48
N PHE A 100 -16.87 12.32 -8.42
CA PHE A 100 -15.88 11.25 -8.47
C PHE A 100 -15.88 10.45 -7.17
N ILE A 101 -15.89 11.11 -6.01
CA ILE A 101 -15.87 10.47 -4.69
C ILE A 101 -17.08 9.52 -4.55
N GLN A 102 -18.24 9.94 -5.04
CA GLN A 102 -19.49 9.17 -4.99
C GLN A 102 -19.57 7.99 -5.98
N LYS A 103 -18.57 7.79 -6.86
CA LYS A 103 -18.56 6.66 -7.79
C LYS A 103 -18.45 5.35 -7.03
N LYS A 104 -19.41 4.44 -7.25
CA LYS A 104 -19.36 3.07 -6.74
C LYS A 104 -18.10 2.32 -7.22
N GLU A 105 -17.55 2.71 -8.37
CA GLU A 105 -16.36 2.11 -8.97
C GLU A 105 -15.13 2.28 -8.07
N ASN A 106 -15.06 3.33 -7.25
CA ASN A 106 -13.97 3.51 -6.28
C ASN A 106 -14.01 2.45 -5.18
N MET A 107 -15.20 2.13 -4.68
CA MET A 107 -15.42 1.07 -3.72
C MET A 107 -15.12 -0.30 -4.34
N GLU A 108 -15.63 -0.55 -5.54
CA GLU A 108 -15.34 -1.78 -6.30
C GLU A 108 -13.83 -1.97 -6.52
N PHE A 109 -13.11 -0.89 -6.83
CA PHE A 109 -11.66 -0.90 -6.99
C PHE A 109 -10.95 -1.30 -5.69
N LYS A 110 -11.32 -0.70 -4.54
CA LYS A 110 -10.76 -1.05 -3.23
C LYS A 110 -11.02 -2.51 -2.85
N ILE A 111 -12.23 -3.01 -3.13
CA ILE A 111 -12.58 -4.43 -2.91
C ILE A 111 -11.69 -5.34 -3.77
N LYS A 112 -11.47 -5.01 -5.05
CA LYS A 112 -10.56 -5.77 -5.92
C LYS A 112 -9.12 -5.68 -5.45
N ALA A 113 -8.67 -4.51 -4.98
CA ALA A 113 -7.35 -4.31 -4.41
C ALA A 113 -7.13 -5.16 -3.15
N CYS A 114 -8.14 -5.28 -2.29
CA CYS A 114 -8.11 -6.14 -1.10
C CYS A 114 -7.92 -7.61 -1.50
N LYS A 115 -8.76 -8.13 -2.41
CA LYS A 115 -8.65 -9.51 -2.92
C LYS A 115 -7.29 -9.79 -3.57
N LEU A 116 -6.75 -8.80 -4.29
CA LEU A 116 -5.43 -8.91 -4.89
C LEU A 116 -4.31 -8.99 -3.84
N GLY A 117 -4.40 -8.18 -2.78
CA GLY A 117 -3.48 -8.23 -1.66
C GLY A 117 -3.51 -9.59 -0.96
N GLU A 118 -4.69 -10.14 -0.70
CA GLU A 118 -4.86 -11.47 -0.10
C GLU A 118 -4.20 -12.57 -0.96
N LEU A 119 -4.45 -12.52 -2.27
CA LEU A 119 -3.87 -13.47 -3.23
C LEU A 119 -2.33 -13.50 -3.18
N PHE A 120 -1.70 -12.33 -3.08
CA PHE A 120 -0.24 -12.20 -3.12
C PHE A 120 0.43 -12.22 -1.74
N LEU A 121 -0.34 -12.25 -0.64
CA LEU A 121 0.20 -12.32 0.72
C LEU A 121 0.95 -13.64 0.98
N VAL A 122 0.57 -14.70 0.28
CA VAL A 122 1.19 -16.04 0.36
C VAL A 122 2.19 -16.31 -0.77
N HIS A 123 2.58 -15.29 -1.53
CA HIS A 123 3.51 -15.45 -2.64
C HIS A 123 4.90 -15.93 -2.17
N GLN A 124 5.57 -16.74 -2.99
CA GLN A 124 6.90 -17.29 -2.68
C GLN A 124 7.99 -16.21 -2.56
N ASP A 125 7.86 -15.11 -3.32
CA ASP A 125 8.80 -13.98 -3.26
C ASP A 125 8.49 -13.02 -2.09
N ALA A 126 9.51 -12.76 -1.26
CA ALA A 126 9.41 -11.91 -0.08
C ALA A 126 9.05 -10.44 -0.38
N SER A 127 9.55 -9.90 -1.48
CA SER A 127 9.25 -8.51 -1.87
C SER A 127 7.80 -8.39 -2.33
N VAL A 128 7.27 -9.39 -3.06
CA VAL A 128 5.84 -9.45 -3.40
C VAL A 128 4.97 -9.52 -2.14
N ARG A 129 5.30 -10.40 -1.19
CA ARG A 129 4.59 -10.46 0.11
C ARG A 129 4.63 -9.13 0.85
N GLN A 130 5.76 -8.44 0.84
CA GLN A 130 5.89 -7.12 1.45
C GLN A 130 4.94 -6.10 0.82
N ALA A 131 4.88 -6.03 -0.51
CA ALA A 131 4.00 -5.10 -1.22
C ALA A 131 2.52 -5.43 -0.98
N ALA A 132 2.17 -6.72 -0.99
CA ALA A 132 0.82 -7.20 -0.69
C ALA A 132 0.40 -6.85 0.75
N ALA A 133 1.27 -7.11 1.73
CA ALA A 133 1.05 -6.75 3.12
C ALA A 133 0.88 -5.23 3.30
N SER A 134 1.68 -4.42 2.60
CA SER A 134 1.56 -2.96 2.63
C SER A 134 0.23 -2.47 2.04
N LEU A 135 -0.24 -3.08 0.95
CA LEU A 135 -1.54 -2.78 0.35
C LEU A 135 -2.70 -3.12 1.30
N LEU A 136 -2.70 -4.34 1.87
CA LEU A 136 -3.73 -4.77 2.81
C LEU A 136 -3.77 -3.93 4.07
N TRP A 137 -2.60 -3.58 4.60
CA TRP A 137 -2.48 -2.70 5.77
C TRP A 137 -3.07 -1.31 5.50
N TYR A 138 -2.76 -0.75 4.33
CA TYR A 138 -3.34 0.52 3.92
C TYR A 138 -4.88 0.43 3.88
N LEU A 139 -5.43 -0.65 3.31
CA LEU A 139 -6.86 -0.97 3.27
C LEU A 139 -7.46 -1.39 4.64
N LYS A 140 -6.68 -1.32 5.72
CA LYS A 140 -7.08 -1.69 7.10
C LYS A 140 -7.52 -3.15 7.28
N LYS A 141 -7.07 -4.04 6.39
CA LYS A 141 -7.12 -5.49 6.61
C LYS A 141 -5.82 -5.93 7.29
N THR A 142 -5.75 -5.78 8.61
CA THR A 142 -4.49 -5.77 9.38
C THR A 142 -4.13 -7.10 10.06
N SER A 143 -5.10 -7.95 10.40
CA SER A 143 -4.88 -9.17 11.19
C SER A 143 -3.88 -10.14 10.57
N GLU A 144 -3.87 -10.25 9.24
CA GLU A 144 -3.03 -11.18 8.48
C GLU A 144 -1.67 -10.54 8.08
N VAL A 145 -1.56 -9.23 8.18
CA VAL A 145 -0.41 -8.45 7.69
C VAL A 145 0.79 -8.55 8.63
N TRP A 146 0.57 -8.28 9.93
CA TRP A 146 1.69 -8.14 10.86
C TRP A 146 2.57 -9.39 10.99
N PRO A 147 2.01 -10.62 11.03
CA PRO A 147 2.85 -11.82 11.03
C PRO A 147 3.81 -11.89 9.83
N ILE A 148 3.36 -11.48 8.65
CA ILE A 148 4.19 -11.43 7.44
C ILE A 148 5.26 -10.35 7.56
N ILE A 149 4.92 -9.16 8.06
CA ILE A 149 5.88 -8.07 8.26
C ILE A 149 6.96 -8.46 9.28
N ILE A 150 6.58 -9.09 10.40
CA ILE A 150 7.50 -9.60 11.41
C ILE A 150 8.46 -10.64 10.81
N GLU A 151 7.93 -11.63 10.08
CA GLU A 151 8.73 -12.65 9.40
C GLU A 151 9.74 -12.01 8.42
N LEU A 152 9.29 -11.03 7.64
CA LEU A 152 10.14 -10.31 6.69
C LEU A 152 11.26 -9.55 7.39
N MET A 153 10.96 -8.82 8.46
CA MET A 153 11.98 -8.08 9.22
C MET A 153 13.03 -8.99 9.84
N GLN A 154 12.66 -10.20 10.27
CA GLN A 154 13.61 -11.17 10.83
C GLN A 154 14.59 -11.70 9.78
N LYS A 155 14.21 -11.68 8.50
CA LYS A 155 15.00 -12.28 7.40
C LYS A 155 15.67 -11.26 6.49
N LYS A 156 15.08 -10.07 6.31
CA LYS A 156 15.44 -9.11 5.27
C LYS A 156 15.67 -7.73 5.89
N HIS A 157 16.93 -7.29 5.87
CA HIS A 157 17.40 -6.10 6.57
C HIS A 157 17.93 -5.00 5.63
N ASP A 158 17.54 -5.01 4.35
CA ASP A 158 17.92 -3.94 3.44
C ASP A 158 17.12 -2.66 3.70
N TYR A 159 17.69 -1.53 3.29
CA TYR A 159 17.12 -0.20 3.54
C TYR A 159 15.70 -0.04 2.97
N ILE A 160 15.40 -0.58 1.78
CA ILE A 160 14.09 -0.38 1.14
C ILE A 160 13.02 -1.13 1.93
N THR A 161 13.29 -2.39 2.30
CA THR A 161 12.35 -3.17 3.09
C THR A 161 12.11 -2.52 4.45
N LEU A 162 13.18 -2.16 5.17
CA LEU A 162 13.09 -1.52 6.48
C LEU A 162 12.35 -0.17 6.39
N SER A 163 12.68 0.68 5.42
CA SER A 163 12.06 2.00 5.26
C SER A 163 10.54 1.91 5.08
N HIS A 164 10.05 0.98 4.26
CA HIS A 164 8.60 0.82 4.09
C HIS A 164 7.91 0.33 5.36
N ILE A 165 8.53 -0.60 6.09
CA ILE A 165 7.97 -1.14 7.33
C ILE A 165 7.97 -0.08 8.44
N GLY A 166 9.05 0.71 8.55
CA GLY A 166 9.11 1.84 9.48
C GLY A 166 7.96 2.83 9.25
N ILE A 167 7.67 3.18 7.99
CA ILE A 167 6.52 4.04 7.65
C ILE A 167 5.20 3.41 8.08
N MET A 168 5.01 2.10 7.85
CA MET A 168 3.79 1.40 8.30
C MET A 168 3.61 1.45 9.82
N ILE A 169 4.69 1.27 10.58
CA ILE A 169 4.67 1.35 12.05
C ILE A 169 4.32 2.78 12.51
N CYS A 170 4.98 3.79 11.95
CA CYS A 170 4.69 5.19 12.27
C CYS A 170 3.24 5.56 11.96
N ASN A 171 2.73 5.16 10.79
CA ASN A 171 1.33 5.42 10.42
C ASN A 171 0.35 4.66 11.35
N CYS A 172 0.70 3.46 11.81
CA CYS A 172 -0.10 2.73 12.81
C CYS A 172 -0.19 3.52 14.12
N PHE A 173 0.92 4.07 14.59
CA PHE A 173 0.93 4.93 15.78
C PHE A 173 0.09 6.19 15.58
N SER A 174 0.22 6.87 14.43
CA SER A 174 -0.60 8.05 14.12
C SER A 174 -2.09 7.73 14.15
N LEU A 175 -2.52 6.60 13.59
CA LEU A 175 -3.93 6.20 13.57
C LEU A 175 -4.45 5.81 14.97
N LEU A 176 -3.64 5.16 15.81
CA LEU A 176 -4.02 4.86 17.20
C LEU A 176 -4.29 6.14 18.00
N ASN A 177 -3.52 7.20 17.74
CA ASN A 177 -3.65 8.49 18.41
C ASN A 177 -4.58 9.50 17.71
N ASP A 178 -5.15 9.15 16.56
CA ASP A 178 -6.12 10.02 15.88
C ASP A 178 -7.49 9.88 16.54
N ASP A 179 -8.11 11.00 16.92
CA ASP A 179 -9.45 11.00 17.52
C ASP A 179 -10.56 10.71 16.51
N ARG A 180 -10.24 10.74 15.20
CA ARG A 180 -11.21 10.41 14.14
C ARG A 180 -11.53 8.93 14.12
N THR A 181 -12.77 8.64 13.75
CA THR A 181 -13.22 7.27 13.46
C THR A 181 -12.37 6.68 12.34
N ILE A 182 -11.76 5.53 12.62
CA ILE A 182 -11.06 4.74 11.60
C ILE A 182 -12.11 3.94 10.84
N THR A 183 -12.07 3.98 9.52
CA THR A 183 -12.88 3.12 8.66
C THR A 183 -12.02 2.15 7.87
N ASP A 184 -12.55 0.96 7.62
CA ASP A 184 -11.94 -0.01 6.72
C ASP A 184 -12.20 0.33 5.25
N TYR A 185 -11.70 -0.51 4.34
CA TYR A 185 -11.90 -0.34 2.90
C TYR A 185 -13.36 -0.46 2.43
N LEU A 186 -14.27 -0.95 3.27
CA LEU A 186 -15.72 -1.02 3.06
C LEU A 186 -16.45 0.13 3.76
N GLU A 187 -15.72 1.11 4.31
CA GLU A 187 -16.23 2.23 5.09
C GLU A 187 -16.89 1.83 6.42
N ASN A 188 -16.65 0.61 6.91
CA ASN A 188 -17.09 0.20 8.23
C ASN A 188 -16.17 0.78 9.31
N THR A 189 -16.74 1.23 10.42
CA THR A 189 -15.95 1.62 11.59
C THR A 189 -15.08 0.46 12.07
N ALA A 190 -13.77 0.68 12.15
CA ALA A 190 -12.80 -0.26 12.68
C ALA A 190 -12.39 0.15 14.11
N ALA A 191 -12.36 -0.82 15.02
CA ALA A 191 -11.85 -0.59 16.37
C ALA A 191 -10.34 -0.31 16.31
N LYS A 192 -9.85 0.66 17.09
CA LYS A 192 -8.42 1.02 17.13
C LYS A 192 -7.52 -0.18 17.45
N GLU A 193 -7.95 -1.04 18.36
CA GLU A 193 -7.25 -2.29 18.73
C GLU A 193 -7.13 -3.31 17.59
N SER A 194 -7.96 -3.19 16.52
CA SER A 194 -7.83 -4.03 15.34
C SER A 194 -6.63 -3.65 14.48
N LEU A 195 -6.07 -2.44 14.65
CA LEU A 195 -4.94 -1.99 13.83
C LEU A 195 -3.69 -2.84 14.03
N ILE A 196 -3.43 -3.28 15.27
CA ILE A 196 -2.30 -4.14 15.64
C ILE A 196 -2.54 -4.74 17.02
N SER A 197 -2.19 -6.01 17.21
CA SER A 197 -2.27 -6.66 18.52
C SER A 197 -1.07 -6.31 19.40
N LEU A 198 -1.24 -6.36 20.73
CA LEU A 198 -0.12 -6.15 21.67
C LEU A 198 1.02 -7.16 21.43
N LYS A 199 0.68 -8.40 21.07
CA LYS A 199 1.62 -9.47 20.74
C LYS A 199 2.47 -9.10 19.52
N ASP A 200 1.82 -8.63 18.45
CA ASP A 200 2.51 -8.28 17.21
C ASP A 200 3.36 -7.01 17.40
N ALA A 201 2.89 -6.04 18.17
CA ALA A 201 3.67 -4.85 18.51
C ALA A 201 4.96 -5.20 19.27
N ALA A 202 4.88 -6.11 20.24
CA ALA A 202 6.06 -6.62 20.96
C ALA A 202 7.02 -7.38 20.02
N ALA A 203 6.51 -8.27 19.16
CA ALA A 203 7.34 -9.00 18.20
C ALA A 203 8.00 -8.08 17.16
N LEU A 204 7.34 -7.01 16.72
CA LEU A 204 7.93 -5.99 15.87
C LEU A 204 9.06 -5.22 16.57
N LYS A 205 8.94 -5.01 17.89
CA LYS A 205 10.00 -4.37 18.68
C LYS A 205 11.26 -5.24 18.70
N ASP A 206 11.10 -6.53 18.95
CA ASP A 206 12.22 -7.48 18.93
C ASP A 206 12.85 -7.56 17.52
N ALA A 207 12.03 -7.62 16.48
CA ALA A 207 12.51 -7.61 15.09
C ALA A 207 13.22 -6.30 14.73
N SER A 208 12.77 -5.16 15.25
CA SER A 208 13.42 -3.85 15.05
C SER A 208 14.79 -3.78 15.71
N ALA A 209 14.92 -4.33 16.93
CA ALA A 209 16.21 -4.45 17.62
C ALA A 209 17.19 -5.34 16.84
N LEU A 210 16.71 -6.49 16.33
CA LEU A 210 17.50 -7.37 15.49
C LEU A 210 18.00 -6.67 14.21
N ALA A 211 17.14 -5.86 13.57
CA ALA A 211 17.53 -5.10 12.37
C ALA A 211 18.63 -4.07 12.66
N LEU A 212 18.54 -3.38 13.80
CA LEU A 212 19.59 -2.45 14.26
C LEU A 212 20.92 -3.16 14.55
N GLU A 213 20.88 -4.41 15.03
CA GLU A 213 22.06 -5.24 15.26
C GLU A 213 22.67 -5.75 13.95
N LYS A 214 21.86 -6.36 13.07
CA LYS A 214 22.34 -7.05 11.87
C LYS A 214 22.69 -6.13 10.72
N ALA A 215 21.99 -5.00 10.57
CA ALA A 215 22.19 -4.06 9.47
C ALA A 215 22.12 -2.59 9.94
N PRO A 216 23.01 -2.17 10.86
CA PRO A 216 22.93 -0.87 11.54
C PRO A 216 22.88 0.31 10.58
N ALA A 217 23.64 0.29 9.48
CA ALA A 217 23.66 1.37 8.50
C ALA A 217 22.30 1.51 7.78
N ALA A 218 21.71 0.40 7.34
CA ALA A 218 20.41 0.40 6.66
C ALA A 218 19.28 0.77 7.62
N ALA A 219 19.27 0.20 8.83
CA ALA A 219 18.28 0.45 9.86
C ALA A 219 18.30 1.92 10.34
N LYS A 220 19.49 2.49 10.60
CA LYS A 220 19.63 3.91 10.95
C LYS A 220 19.16 4.82 9.83
N LYS A 221 19.53 4.52 8.58
CA LYS A 221 19.05 5.28 7.40
C LYS A 221 17.53 5.20 7.25
N ALA A 222 16.92 4.07 7.61
CA ALA A 222 15.48 3.86 7.62
C ALA A 222 14.78 4.45 8.87
N GLY A 223 15.51 5.10 9.79
CA GLY A 223 14.93 5.78 10.95
C GLY A 223 14.62 4.87 12.15
N PHE A 224 15.19 3.66 12.22
CA PHE A 224 14.75 2.65 13.20
C PHE A 224 14.98 3.00 14.67
N ASN A 225 15.84 3.98 14.96
CA ASN A 225 15.95 4.53 16.31
C ASN A 225 14.60 5.12 16.78
N SER A 226 13.93 5.88 15.92
CA SER A 226 12.62 6.46 16.21
C SER A 226 11.48 5.44 16.09
N VAL A 227 11.61 4.45 15.19
CA VAL A 227 10.63 3.35 15.08
C VAL A 227 10.58 2.53 16.38
N SER A 228 11.71 2.26 17.02
CA SER A 228 11.75 1.54 18.29
C SER A 228 10.96 2.28 19.39
N GLU A 229 11.17 3.59 19.52
CA GLU A 229 10.41 4.43 20.46
C GLU A 229 8.91 4.49 20.09
N THR A 230 8.60 4.54 18.80
CA THR A 230 7.22 4.49 18.31
C THR A 230 6.53 3.18 18.72
N LEU A 231 7.22 2.04 18.67
CA LEU A 231 6.67 0.75 19.11
C LEU A 231 6.44 0.73 20.63
N ASP A 232 7.30 1.34 21.42
CA ASP A 232 7.08 1.51 22.87
C ASP A 232 5.82 2.32 23.16
N ASN A 233 5.59 3.38 22.39
CA ASN A 233 4.39 4.19 22.51
C ASN A 233 3.14 3.43 22.05
N ILE A 234 3.21 2.66 20.95
CA ILE A 234 2.11 1.77 20.51
C ILE A 234 1.75 0.77 21.61
N ILE A 235 2.74 0.07 22.18
CA ILE A 235 2.54 -0.93 23.24
C ILE A 235 1.87 -0.28 24.46
N THR A 236 2.30 0.93 24.83
CA THR A 236 1.72 1.71 25.92
C THR A 236 0.26 2.06 25.66
N GLU A 237 -0.07 2.56 24.47
CA GLU A 237 -1.45 2.91 24.11
C GLU A 237 -2.37 1.68 24.05
N LEU A 238 -1.92 0.59 23.44
CA LEU A 238 -2.69 -0.67 23.42
C LEU A 238 -2.96 -1.21 24.83
N THR A 239 -1.98 -1.08 25.74
CA THR A 239 -2.14 -1.48 27.14
C THR A 239 -3.18 -0.62 27.87
N LYS A 240 -3.30 0.67 27.54
CA LYS A 240 -4.35 1.54 28.09
C LYS A 240 -5.73 1.17 27.55
N ILE A 241 -5.82 0.87 26.25
CA ILE A 241 -7.07 0.47 25.59
C ILE A 241 -7.58 -0.85 26.20
N ASN A 242 -6.73 -1.86 26.32
CA ASN A 242 -7.11 -3.18 26.85
C ASN A 242 -7.49 -3.20 28.35
N LYS A 243 -7.27 -2.10 29.08
CA LYS A 243 -7.64 -1.95 30.50
C LYS A 243 -8.98 -1.25 30.71
N LYS A 244 -9.57 -0.68 29.65
CA LYS A 244 -10.90 -0.06 29.68
C LYS A 244 -11.97 -1.09 29.34
#